data_AF-B4RRD7-F1
#
_entry.id   AF-B4RRD7-F1
#
_cell.length_a   1.000
_cell.length_b   1.000
_cell.length_c   1.000
_cell.angle_alpha   90.00
_cell.angle_beta   90.00
_cell.angle_gamma   90.00
#
_symmetry.space_group_name_H-M   'P 1'
#
loop_
_entity.id
_entity.type
_entity.pdbx_description
1 polymer ?
#
loop_
_entity_poly.entity_id
_entity_poly.type
_entity_poly.pdbx_seq_one_letter_code
_entity_poly.pdbx_strand_id
1 'polypeptide(L)'
;MKKTAYAILLLIGFASAPAFAETRPADPYEGYNRAVSKFNDQADRYIFAPAARGYRKVTPKPVRAGVSNFFNNLRDVVSFGSNILRLDIKRASEDLVRVGINTTFGLGGLIDIAGAGGVPDNKNTLGDTFASWGWKNSNYFVLPVLGPSTVRDALGTGITSVYPPKNIVFHTPAGRWGTTAAAAVSTREGLLDLTDSLDEAAIDKYSYTRDLYMKVRARQTGEHLPKVRKITSTSTNWSKVPKPARQSPPFTKIPYPKHRQKQQGKPKRNLEHNPKAMPSENPCSDGIPFRRNGQSDTTDWAIIPFLRIPRDSKGKTMYEVNRSVFVLIPLEPFWNWLQTLPGNHLDGLTLEDIQADANSYLVRPCETADEVWDEIEARFEDIFAAELADWCEDEREWPALDADIFNEWFDIQLSTVITDLEHEPLAREAFQPINLN
;
A
#
# COMPACT_ATOMS: atom_id res chain seq x y z
N MET A 1 1.54 33.19 23.46
CA MET A 1 1.28 32.08 24.40
C MET A 1 -0.18 31.64 24.38
N LYS A 2 -1.17 32.52 24.60
CA LYS A 2 -2.59 32.13 24.60
C LYS A 2 -3.09 31.55 23.26
N LYS A 3 -2.72 32.17 22.11
CA LYS A 3 -3.15 31.72 20.76
C LYS A 3 -2.60 30.35 20.33
N THR A 4 -1.40 29.98 20.77
CA THR A 4 -0.79 28.66 20.48
C THR A 4 -1.37 27.56 21.37
N ALA A 5 -1.74 27.88 22.61
CA ALA A 5 -2.48 26.96 23.48
C ALA A 5 -3.89 26.64 22.94
N TYR A 6 -4.55 27.61 22.29
CA TYR A 6 -5.84 27.35 21.62
C TYR A 6 -5.75 26.43 20.40
N ALA A 7 -4.62 26.42 19.67
CA ALA A 7 -4.40 25.48 18.57
C ALA A 7 -4.23 24.03 19.07
N ILE A 8 -3.56 23.86 20.22
CA ILE A 8 -3.42 22.56 20.90
C ILE A 8 -4.80 22.12 21.46
N LEU A 9 -5.58 23.02 22.05
CA LEU A 9 -6.93 22.75 22.53
C LEU A 9 -7.95 22.49 21.40
N LEU A 10 -7.77 23.06 20.21
CA LEU A 10 -8.59 22.74 19.02
C LEU A 10 -8.25 21.38 18.43
N LEU A 11 -6.97 20.98 18.43
CA LEU A 11 -6.52 19.63 18.05
C LEU A 11 -7.01 18.57 19.05
N ILE A 12 -7.04 18.88 20.36
CA ILE A 12 -7.60 18.01 21.40
C ILE A 12 -9.13 18.02 21.39
N GLY A 13 -9.76 19.15 21.06
CA GLY A 13 -11.20 19.31 20.98
C GLY A 13 -11.84 18.54 19.84
N PHE A 14 -11.15 18.40 18.70
CA PHE A 14 -11.58 17.51 17.61
C PHE A 14 -11.43 16.01 17.95
N ALA A 15 -10.73 15.66 19.02
CA ALA A 15 -10.62 14.29 19.53
C ALA A 15 -11.69 13.93 20.58
N SER A 16 -12.59 14.86 20.92
CA SER A 16 -13.63 14.67 21.95
C SER A 16 -15.03 14.38 21.38
N ALA A 17 -15.11 13.57 20.32
CA ALA A 17 -16.34 12.87 19.97
C ALA A 17 -16.31 11.48 20.66
N PRO A 18 -17.28 11.12 21.51
CA PRO A 18 -17.32 9.80 22.13
C PRO A 18 -17.86 8.79 21.11
N ALA A 19 -16.96 8.12 20.39
CA ALA A 19 -17.11 6.95 19.50
C ALA A 19 -15.97 7.08 18.48
N PHE A 20 -15.07 6.14 18.23
CA PHE A 20 -15.25 4.74 17.88
C PHE A 20 -13.90 4.05 18.09
N ALA A 21 -13.67 3.39 19.23
CA ALA A 21 -12.73 2.28 19.21
C ALA A 21 -13.48 1.12 18.54
N GLU A 22 -13.45 1.08 17.21
CA GLU A 22 -13.92 -0.11 16.49
C GLU A 22 -13.08 -1.30 16.94
N THR A 23 -13.70 -2.48 16.90
CA THR A 23 -13.19 -3.79 17.31
C THR A 23 -11.96 -4.29 16.54
N ARG A 24 -11.20 -3.40 15.87
CA ARG A 24 -9.92 -3.69 15.20
C ARG A 24 -8.74 -3.29 16.09
N PRO A 25 -8.02 -4.27 16.70
CA PRO A 25 -6.85 -3.98 17.52
C PRO A 25 -5.73 -3.22 16.78
N ALA A 26 -5.66 -3.36 15.45
CA ALA A 26 -4.62 -2.77 14.62
C ALA A 26 -4.83 -1.26 14.32
N ASP A 27 -6.08 -0.77 14.30
CA ASP A 27 -6.41 0.64 14.02
C ASP A 27 -7.60 1.11 14.86
N PRO A 28 -7.39 1.41 16.16
CA PRO A 28 -8.47 1.83 17.06
C PRO A 28 -9.12 3.17 16.71
N TYR A 29 -8.57 3.92 15.75
CA TYR A 29 -9.06 5.24 15.35
C TYR A 29 -9.52 5.27 13.89
N GLU A 30 -9.83 4.11 13.29
CA GLU A 30 -10.09 3.97 11.86
C GLU A 30 -11.15 4.96 11.33
N GLY A 31 -12.27 5.13 12.04
CA GLY A 31 -13.32 6.07 11.63
C GLY A 31 -12.84 7.52 11.53
N TYR A 32 -12.10 7.99 12.55
CA TYR A 32 -11.48 9.32 12.55
C TYR A 32 -10.39 9.41 11.46
N ASN A 33 -9.51 8.40 11.40
CA ASN A 33 -8.38 8.37 10.49
C ASN A 33 -8.84 8.39 9.02
N ARG A 34 -9.87 7.63 8.66
CA ARG A 34 -10.50 7.66 7.32
C ARG A 34 -11.14 9.01 7.02
N ALA A 35 -11.84 9.62 7.97
CA ALA A 35 -12.46 10.93 7.78
C ALA A 35 -11.40 12.03 7.53
N VAL A 36 -10.35 12.05 8.34
CA VAL A 36 -9.24 13.01 8.17
C VAL A 36 -8.43 12.70 6.91
N SER A 37 -8.25 11.43 6.54
CA SER A 37 -7.63 11.05 5.26
C SER A 37 -8.40 11.64 4.09
N LYS A 38 -9.73 11.51 4.07
CA LYS A 38 -10.57 12.13 3.02
C LYS A 38 -10.43 13.65 2.98
N PHE A 39 -10.41 14.30 4.15
CA PHE A 39 -10.15 15.74 4.24
C PHE A 39 -8.79 16.12 3.67
N ASN A 40 -7.73 15.36 3.99
CA ASN A 40 -6.38 15.58 3.49
C ASN A 40 -6.30 15.36 1.98
N ASP A 41 -6.92 14.30 1.45
CA ASP A 41 -7.01 14.01 0.02
C ASP A 41 -7.71 15.15 -0.73
N GLN A 42 -8.77 15.71 -0.13
CA GLN A 42 -9.47 16.86 -0.70
C GLN A 42 -8.60 18.11 -0.70
N ALA A 43 -7.94 18.43 0.42
CA ALA A 43 -7.01 19.54 0.51
C ALA A 43 -5.85 19.38 -0.48
N ASP A 44 -5.34 18.16 -0.66
CA ASP A 44 -4.28 17.85 -1.63
C ASP A 44 -4.74 18.11 -3.06
N ARG A 45 -5.87 17.53 -3.45
CA ARG A 45 -6.43 17.64 -4.81
C ARG A 45 -6.67 19.09 -5.22
N TYR A 46 -7.17 19.92 -4.30
CA TYR A 46 -7.56 21.30 -4.62
C TYR A 46 -6.49 22.36 -4.32
N ILE A 47 -5.56 22.10 -3.41
CA ILE A 47 -4.60 23.11 -2.93
C ILE A 47 -3.17 22.64 -3.16
N PHE A 48 -2.75 21.55 -2.54
CA PHE A 48 -1.32 21.20 -2.49
C PHE A 48 -0.80 20.63 -3.80
N ALA A 49 -1.50 19.69 -4.44
CA ALA A 49 -1.08 19.11 -5.71
C ALA A 49 -1.04 20.14 -6.86
N PRO A 50 -2.05 21.02 -7.05
CA PRO A 50 -1.96 22.09 -8.04
C PRO A 50 -0.81 23.06 -7.76
N ALA A 51 -0.60 23.47 -6.51
CA ALA A 51 0.50 24.35 -6.13
C ALA A 51 1.87 23.70 -6.39
N ALA A 52 2.03 22.42 -6.05
CA ALA A 52 3.24 21.65 -6.28
C ALA A 52 3.54 21.46 -7.78
N ARG A 53 2.54 21.10 -8.59
CA ARG A 53 2.70 21.01 -10.05
C ARG A 53 3.03 22.36 -10.68
N GLY A 54 2.42 23.45 -10.21
CA GLY A 54 2.75 24.81 -10.61
C GLY A 54 4.19 25.17 -10.28
N TYR A 55 4.63 24.91 -9.05
CA TYR A 55 6.02 25.08 -8.61
C TYR A 55 7.00 24.29 -9.48
N ARG A 56 6.71 23.01 -9.75
CA ARG A 56 7.50 22.14 -10.65
C ARG A 56 7.61 22.71 -12.06
N LYS A 57 6.53 23.31 -12.57
CA LYS A 57 6.47 23.88 -13.92
C LYS A 57 7.29 25.17 -14.07
N VAL A 58 7.25 26.06 -13.07
CA VAL A 58 7.91 27.38 -13.16
C VAL A 58 9.35 27.38 -12.62
N THR A 59 9.73 26.37 -11.85
CA THR A 59 11.02 26.34 -11.13
C THR A 59 11.93 25.24 -11.69
N PRO A 60 13.12 25.58 -12.22
CA PRO A 60 14.08 24.60 -12.72
C PRO A 60 14.55 23.62 -11.63
N LYS A 61 14.91 22.39 -12.04
CA LYS A 61 15.35 21.31 -11.13
C LYS A 61 16.45 21.75 -10.14
N PRO A 62 17.50 22.49 -10.52
CA PRO A 62 18.55 22.91 -9.57
C PRO A 62 18.04 23.83 -8.46
N VAL A 63 17.08 24.71 -8.77
CA VAL A 63 16.48 25.61 -7.77
C VAL A 63 15.59 24.81 -6.82
N ARG A 64 14.79 23.88 -7.35
CA ARG A 64 13.93 23.00 -6.53
C ARG A 64 14.76 22.12 -5.58
N ALA A 65 15.83 21.55 -6.10
CA ALA A 65 16.87 20.87 -5.36
C ALA A 65 17.40 21.73 -4.20
N GLY A 66 17.78 22.98 -4.47
CA GLY A 66 18.29 23.88 -3.45
C GLY A 66 17.28 24.18 -2.33
N VAL A 67 16.03 24.46 -2.69
CA VAL A 67 14.95 24.67 -1.71
C VAL A 67 14.73 23.43 -0.84
N SER A 68 14.72 22.23 -1.45
CA SER A 68 14.62 20.97 -0.71
C SER A 68 15.80 20.77 0.25
N ASN A 69 17.03 21.06 -0.20
CA ASN A 69 18.23 20.96 0.63
C ASN A 69 18.15 21.91 1.83
N PHE A 70 17.68 23.15 1.62
CA PHE A 70 17.52 24.12 2.70
C PHE A 70 16.60 23.60 3.81
N PHE A 71 15.43 23.04 3.44
CA PHE A 71 14.52 22.46 4.43
C PHE A 71 15.08 21.17 5.05
N ASN A 72 15.83 20.37 4.31
CA ASN A 72 16.52 19.20 4.86
C ASN A 72 17.60 19.58 5.87
N ASN A 73 18.33 20.68 5.65
CA ASN A 73 19.29 21.23 6.59
C ASN A 73 18.61 21.72 7.89
N LEU A 74 17.43 22.34 7.79
CA LEU A 74 16.62 22.69 8.97
C LEU A 74 16.12 21.45 9.72
N ARG A 75 15.84 20.34 9.01
CA ARG A 75 15.50 19.06 9.63
C ARG A 75 16.70 18.41 10.32
N ASP A 76 17.92 18.62 9.83
CA ASP A 76 19.15 18.17 10.53
C ASP A 76 19.27 18.79 11.93
N VAL A 77 18.83 20.05 12.11
CA VAL A 77 18.78 20.68 13.45
C VAL A 77 17.85 19.94 14.41
N VAL A 78 16.70 19.46 13.91
CA VAL A 78 15.76 18.65 14.71
C VAL A 78 16.37 17.28 15.02
N SER A 79 17.04 16.68 14.03
CA SER A 79 17.70 15.37 14.17
C SER A 79 18.86 15.43 15.16
N PHE A 80 19.66 16.50 15.15
CA PHE A 80 20.71 16.78 16.13
C PHE A 80 20.16 16.79 17.56
N GLY A 81 19.14 17.62 17.83
CA GLY A 81 18.53 17.72 19.16
C GLY A 81 17.91 16.40 19.61
N SER A 82 17.25 15.69 18.69
CA SER A 82 16.63 14.41 18.96
C SER A 82 17.68 13.31 19.23
N ASN A 83 18.81 13.29 18.52
CA ASN A 83 19.91 12.35 18.76
C ASN A 83 20.63 12.64 20.10
N ILE A 84 20.73 13.91 20.51
CA ILE A 84 21.16 14.26 21.88
C ILE A 84 20.23 13.64 22.91
N LEU A 85 18.92 13.78 22.74
CA LEU A 85 17.92 13.21 23.66
C LEU A 85 17.96 11.67 23.69
N ARG A 86 18.41 11.05 22.59
CA ARG A 86 18.62 9.59 22.48
C ARG A 86 19.97 9.13 23.03
N LEU A 87 20.83 10.05 23.46
CA LEU A 87 22.23 9.79 23.85
C LEU A 87 23.09 9.17 22.74
N ASP A 88 22.73 9.39 21.47
CA ASP A 88 23.50 8.93 20.31
C ASP A 88 24.49 10.01 19.87
N ILE A 89 25.66 10.03 20.52
CA ILE A 89 26.69 11.05 20.31
C ILE A 89 27.22 11.03 18.87
N LYS A 90 27.34 9.84 18.26
CA LYS A 90 27.86 9.69 16.89
C LYS A 90 26.91 10.33 15.88
N ARG A 91 25.62 10.00 15.95
CA ARG A 91 24.64 10.57 15.01
C ARG A 91 24.41 12.06 15.27
N ALA A 92 24.44 12.49 16.53
CA ALA A 92 24.36 13.91 16.86
C ALA A 92 25.56 14.69 16.27
N SER A 93 26.79 14.18 16.38
CA SER A 93 27.94 14.88 15.78
C SER A 93 27.87 14.91 14.25
N GLU A 94 27.40 13.83 13.61
CA GLU A 94 27.15 13.79 12.16
C GLU A 94 26.11 14.85 11.74
N ASP A 95 24.97 14.94 12.42
CA ASP A 95 23.94 15.93 12.13
C ASP A 95 24.46 17.36 12.34
N LEU A 96 25.24 17.60 13.40
CA LEU A 96 25.86 18.90 13.66
C LEU A 96 26.83 19.28 12.54
N VAL A 97 27.64 18.33 12.06
CA VAL A 97 28.56 18.53 10.93
C VAL A 97 27.77 18.85 9.66
N ARG A 98 26.67 18.15 9.38
CA ARG A 98 25.78 18.47 8.24
C ARG A 98 25.26 19.89 8.33
N VAL A 99 24.69 20.29 9.47
CA VAL A 99 24.18 21.65 9.69
C VAL A 99 25.29 22.68 9.50
N GLY A 100 26.45 22.49 10.12
CA GLY A 100 27.55 23.44 10.07
C GLY A 100 28.11 23.62 8.66
N ILE A 101 28.42 22.53 7.98
CA ILE A 101 29.01 22.55 6.63
C ILE A 101 28.01 23.10 5.61
N ASN A 102 26.77 22.61 5.58
CA ASN A 102 25.78 23.04 4.60
C ASN A 102 25.36 24.49 4.83
N THR A 103 25.30 24.95 6.08
CA THR A 103 25.00 26.37 6.35
C THR A 103 26.15 27.28 5.93
N THR A 104 27.40 26.90 6.22
CA THR A 104 28.57 27.76 6.00
C THR A 104 29.05 27.72 4.54
N PHE A 105 29.23 26.53 3.99
CA PHE A 105 29.77 26.32 2.64
C PHE A 105 28.69 26.02 1.61
N GLY A 106 27.52 25.57 2.05
CA GLY A 106 26.38 25.25 1.18
C GLY A 106 25.39 26.39 0.99
N LEU A 107 25.82 27.65 1.13
CA LEU A 107 24.98 28.85 0.98
C LEU A 107 23.72 28.81 1.85
N GLY A 108 23.88 28.62 3.16
CA GLY A 108 22.76 28.55 4.10
C GLY A 108 21.96 27.24 4.03
N GLY A 109 22.50 26.21 3.38
CA GLY A 109 21.89 24.89 3.24
C GLY A 109 21.26 24.62 1.87
N LEU A 110 21.37 25.54 0.91
CA LEU A 110 20.89 25.34 -0.46
C LEU A 110 21.71 24.26 -1.20
N ILE A 111 22.97 24.05 -0.83
CA ILE A 111 23.86 23.05 -1.43
C ILE A 111 24.25 22.03 -0.35
N ASP A 112 24.05 20.74 -0.64
CA ASP A 112 24.40 19.65 0.29
C ASP A 112 25.88 19.23 0.13
N ILE A 113 26.77 20.06 0.66
CA ILE A 113 28.22 19.82 0.67
C ILE A 113 28.58 18.66 1.60
N ALA A 114 27.91 18.54 2.75
CA ALA A 114 28.14 17.48 3.72
C ALA A 114 27.79 16.10 3.14
N GLY A 115 26.64 16.00 2.44
CA GLY A 115 26.26 14.78 1.73
C GLY A 115 27.26 14.40 0.64
N ALA A 116 27.72 15.36 -0.17
CA ALA A 116 28.77 15.13 -1.17
C ALA A 116 30.11 14.68 -0.55
N GLY A 117 30.41 15.13 0.67
CA GLY A 117 31.55 14.69 1.48
C GLY A 117 31.37 13.35 2.20
N GLY A 118 30.23 12.66 2.03
CA GLY A 118 29.96 11.35 2.60
C GLY A 118 29.49 11.38 4.06
N VAL A 119 29.07 12.53 4.60
CA VAL A 119 28.52 12.60 5.96
C VAL A 119 27.14 11.91 5.97
N PRO A 120 26.93 10.89 6.82
CA PRO A 120 25.66 10.16 6.87
C PRO A 120 24.46 11.08 7.18
N ASP A 121 23.32 10.81 6.55
CA ASP A 121 22.05 11.46 6.88
C ASP A 121 21.30 10.64 7.93
N ASN A 122 21.12 11.20 9.13
CA ASN A 122 20.47 10.54 10.26
C ASN A 122 19.09 11.15 10.59
N LYS A 123 18.31 11.57 9.57
CA LYS A 123 16.98 12.16 9.79
C LYS A 123 16.16 11.36 10.79
N ASN A 124 15.69 12.06 11.81
CA ASN A 124 14.79 11.51 12.81
C ASN A 124 13.89 12.61 13.40
N THR A 125 12.96 12.18 14.23
CA THR A 125 11.94 13.00 14.86
C THR A 125 11.89 12.72 16.36
N LEU A 126 11.23 13.60 17.13
CA LEU A 126 10.95 13.32 18.54
C LEU A 126 10.13 12.03 18.76
N GLY A 127 9.35 11.59 17.77
CA GLY A 127 8.70 10.29 17.80
C GLY A 127 9.69 9.13 17.89
N ASP A 128 10.80 9.21 17.15
CA ASP A 128 11.89 8.23 17.20
C ASP A 128 12.64 8.28 18.55
N THR A 129 12.77 9.48 19.12
CA THR A 129 13.29 9.65 20.49
C THR A 129 12.41 8.94 21.50
N PHE A 130 11.08 9.16 21.46
CA PHE A 130 10.15 8.46 22.36
C PHE A 130 10.17 6.94 22.16
N ALA A 131 10.34 6.47 20.93
CA ALA A 131 10.51 5.05 20.63
C ALA A 131 11.76 4.49 21.32
N SER A 132 12.88 5.21 21.26
CA SER A 132 14.13 4.81 21.91
C SER A 132 14.01 4.78 23.43
N TRP A 133 13.16 5.62 24.02
CA TRP A 133 12.87 5.65 25.45
C TRP A 133 11.88 4.57 25.90
N GLY A 134 11.39 3.74 24.97
CA GLY A 134 10.56 2.57 25.28
C GLY A 134 9.11 2.67 24.83
N TRP A 135 8.64 3.83 24.34
CA TRP A 135 7.32 3.91 23.71
C TRP A 135 7.37 3.35 22.29
N LYS A 136 7.53 2.04 22.20
CA LYS A 136 7.62 1.32 20.94
C LYS A 136 6.23 1.20 20.31
N ASN A 137 5.36 0.39 20.90
CA ASN A 137 4.01 0.20 20.37
C ASN A 137 3.20 1.52 20.34
N SER A 138 2.84 1.97 19.14
CA SER A 138 1.99 3.14 18.94
C SER A 138 0.97 2.88 17.83
N ASN A 139 -0.27 3.29 18.07
CA ASN A 139 -1.35 3.09 17.12
C ASN A 139 -1.24 4.09 15.97
N TYR A 140 -1.72 3.66 14.80
CA TYR A 140 -1.82 4.52 13.63
C TYR A 140 -2.77 5.71 13.90
N PHE A 141 -2.38 6.88 13.43
CA PHE A 141 -3.13 8.11 13.60
C PHE A 141 -2.92 9.04 12.42
N VAL A 142 -3.99 9.65 11.90
CA VAL A 142 -3.88 10.59 10.78
C VAL A 142 -4.01 12.03 11.28
N LEU A 143 -3.00 12.85 10.99
CA LEU A 143 -3.01 14.27 11.29
C LEU A 143 -3.69 15.07 10.17
N PRO A 144 -4.54 16.06 10.49
CA PRO A 144 -5.06 16.99 9.49
C PRO A 144 -3.91 17.73 8.80
N VAL A 145 -3.97 17.82 7.47
CA VAL A 145 -2.99 18.41 6.55
C VAL A 145 -1.64 17.66 6.47
N LEU A 146 -1.15 17.11 7.59
CA LEU A 146 0.17 16.48 7.67
C LEU A 146 0.17 15.01 7.25
N GLY A 147 -0.97 14.32 7.34
CA GLY A 147 -1.13 12.95 6.83
C GLY A 147 -0.81 11.84 7.84
N PRO A 148 -0.35 10.67 7.36
CA PRO A 148 -0.10 9.47 8.16
C PRO A 148 0.90 9.70 9.30
N SER A 149 0.57 9.19 10.49
CA SER A 149 1.38 9.28 11.72
C SER A 149 1.11 8.08 12.63
N THR A 150 1.81 8.00 13.76
CA THR A 150 1.34 7.29 14.96
C THR A 150 0.93 8.29 16.04
N VAL A 151 0.24 7.85 17.10
CA VAL A 151 -0.07 8.71 18.27
C VAL A 151 1.21 9.29 18.89
N ARG A 152 2.26 8.48 19.00
CA ARG A 152 3.58 8.88 19.49
C ARG A 152 4.20 9.96 18.60
N ASP A 153 4.19 9.71 17.29
CA ASP A 153 4.83 10.61 16.32
C ASP A 153 4.02 11.91 16.17
N ALA A 154 2.70 11.85 16.35
CA ALA A 154 1.82 13.01 16.37
C ALA A 154 2.12 13.93 17.57
N LEU A 155 2.37 13.34 18.75
CA LEU A 155 2.81 14.11 19.92
C LEU A 155 4.17 14.76 19.68
N GLY A 156 5.15 14.01 19.14
CA GLY A 156 6.47 14.55 18.81
C GLY A 156 6.41 15.68 17.77
N THR A 157 5.55 15.52 16.76
CA THR A 157 5.27 16.54 15.74
C THR A 157 4.62 17.77 16.36
N GLY A 158 3.66 17.59 17.29
CA GLY A 158 3.02 18.67 18.02
C GLY A 158 4.01 19.51 18.81
N ILE A 159 4.91 18.87 19.57
CA ILE A 159 5.96 19.55 20.35
C ILE A 159 6.90 20.34 19.41
N THR A 160 7.39 19.70 18.36
CA THR A 160 8.31 20.33 17.40
C THR A 160 7.65 21.48 16.64
N SER A 161 6.34 21.42 16.42
CA SER A 161 5.56 22.47 15.75
C SER A 161 5.38 23.72 16.60
N VAL A 162 5.47 23.62 17.93
CA VAL A 162 5.45 24.79 18.83
C VAL A 162 6.76 25.58 18.75
N TYR A 163 7.89 24.88 18.60
CA TYR A 163 9.23 25.47 18.55
C TYR A 163 10.01 25.05 17.29
N PRO A 164 9.53 25.41 16.08
CA PRO A 164 10.19 24.97 14.86
C PRO A 164 11.50 25.76 14.66
N PRO A 165 12.64 25.11 14.33
CA PRO A 165 13.94 25.77 14.18
C PRO A 165 13.94 26.95 13.20
N LYS A 166 13.10 26.92 12.17
CA LYS A 166 12.92 28.01 11.19
C LYS A 166 12.57 29.36 11.84
N ASN A 167 11.94 29.38 13.02
CA ASN A 167 11.57 30.61 13.71
C ASN A 167 12.77 31.39 14.26
N ILE A 168 13.94 30.76 14.34
CA ILE A 168 15.22 31.40 14.67
C ILE A 168 15.68 32.31 13.52
N VAL A 169 15.37 31.95 12.28
CA VAL A 169 15.75 32.71 11.08
C VAL A 169 14.64 33.67 10.66
N PHE A 170 13.39 33.24 10.73
CA PHE A 170 12.23 34.01 10.29
C PHE A 170 11.43 34.52 11.49
N HIS A 171 11.60 35.80 11.82
CA HIS A 171 10.94 36.42 12.96
C HIS A 171 9.56 37.02 12.65
N THR A 172 9.30 37.39 11.39
CA THR A 172 8.03 37.99 10.98
C THR A 172 6.94 36.92 10.77
N PRO A 173 5.66 37.20 11.09
CA PRO A 173 4.57 36.28 10.81
C PRO A 173 4.50 35.90 9.33
N ALA A 174 4.68 36.86 8.43
CA ALA A 174 4.70 36.61 6.98
C ALA A 174 5.83 35.66 6.57
N GLY A 175 7.05 35.85 7.07
CA GLY A 175 8.18 34.96 6.79
C GLY A 175 7.97 33.54 7.32
N ARG A 176 7.36 33.39 8.51
CA ARG A 176 7.06 32.07 9.10
C ARG A 176 6.01 31.30 8.31
N TRP A 177 4.91 31.95 7.93
CA TRP A 177 3.87 31.32 7.14
C TRP A 177 4.34 31.06 5.71
N GLY A 178 5.06 32.00 5.10
CA GLY A 178 5.64 31.85 3.77
C GLY A 178 6.62 30.67 3.69
N THR A 179 7.51 30.53 4.67
CA THR A 179 8.46 29.40 4.72
C THR A 179 7.77 28.07 5.00
N THR A 180 6.70 28.07 5.80
CA THR A 180 5.87 26.87 6.00
C THR A 180 5.18 26.45 4.71
N ALA A 181 4.59 27.39 3.99
CA ALA A 181 3.96 27.13 2.70
C ALA A 181 4.98 26.65 1.67
N ALA A 182 6.15 27.28 1.59
CA ALA A 182 7.24 26.86 0.71
C ALA A 182 7.73 25.45 1.05
N ALA A 183 7.88 25.11 2.33
CA ALA A 183 8.25 23.77 2.77
C ALA A 183 7.19 22.73 2.36
N ALA A 184 5.90 23.05 2.56
CA ALA A 184 4.80 22.18 2.21
C ALA A 184 4.75 21.93 0.69
N VAL A 185 4.86 22.98 -0.13
CA VAL A 185 4.88 22.87 -1.60
C VAL A 185 6.10 22.10 -2.08
N SER A 186 7.29 22.40 -1.55
CA SER A 186 8.52 21.70 -1.91
C SER A 186 8.46 20.22 -1.53
N THR A 187 7.92 19.89 -0.35
CA THR A 187 7.77 18.51 0.09
C THR A 187 6.75 17.78 -0.78
N ARG A 188 5.62 18.42 -1.09
CA ARG A 188 4.58 17.82 -1.93
C ARG A 188 5.07 17.59 -3.36
N GLU A 189 5.83 18.53 -3.92
CA GLU A 189 6.42 18.39 -5.26
C GLU A 189 7.31 17.17 -5.36
N GLY A 190 8.20 17.00 -4.38
CA GLY A 190 9.01 15.80 -4.22
C GLY A 190 8.22 14.57 -3.73
N LEU A 191 6.89 14.53 -3.85
CA LEU A 191 6.07 13.34 -3.64
C LEU A 191 5.11 13.08 -4.80
N LEU A 192 5.01 13.99 -5.78
CA LEU A 192 3.99 13.94 -6.83
C LEU A 192 4.04 12.61 -7.61
N ASP A 193 5.21 12.20 -8.08
CA ASP A 193 5.33 11.05 -8.97
C ASP A 193 4.96 9.74 -8.25
N LEU A 194 5.32 9.60 -6.97
CA LEU A 194 4.94 8.46 -6.13
C LEU A 194 3.44 8.44 -5.82
N THR A 195 2.86 9.59 -5.50
CA THR A 195 1.44 9.64 -5.15
C THR A 195 0.54 9.50 -6.36
N ASP A 196 0.97 9.99 -7.53
CA ASP A 196 0.22 9.84 -8.77
C ASP A 196 0.13 8.35 -9.15
N SER A 197 1.21 7.59 -9.00
CA SER A 197 1.17 6.13 -9.23
C SER A 197 0.32 5.39 -8.19
N LEU A 198 0.34 5.86 -6.93
CA LEU A 198 -0.41 5.24 -5.83
C LEU A 198 -1.92 5.49 -5.98
N ASP A 199 -2.32 6.69 -6.41
CA ASP A 199 -3.73 7.06 -6.64
C ASP A 199 -4.37 6.26 -7.78
N GLU A 200 -3.57 5.80 -8.75
CA GLU A 200 -4.04 4.98 -9.88
C GLU A 200 -4.13 3.49 -9.52
N ALA A 201 -3.24 2.99 -8.64
CA ALA A 201 -3.12 1.56 -8.34
C ALA A 201 -3.96 1.07 -7.15
N ALA A 202 -4.33 1.94 -6.21
CA ALA A 202 -4.95 1.53 -4.94
C ALA A 202 -6.48 1.61 -4.97
N ILE A 203 -7.16 0.47 -4.77
CA ILE A 203 -8.62 0.39 -4.59
C ILE A 203 -9.05 1.06 -3.27
N ASP A 204 -8.30 0.84 -2.18
CA ASP A 204 -8.46 1.55 -0.91
C ASP A 204 -7.13 2.22 -0.51
N LYS A 205 -6.98 3.47 -0.96
CA LYS A 205 -5.81 4.31 -0.67
C LYS A 205 -5.51 4.44 0.82
N TYR A 206 -6.54 4.49 1.67
CA TYR A 206 -6.36 4.68 3.11
C TYR A 206 -5.65 3.49 3.74
N SER A 207 -6.21 2.29 3.54
CA SER A 207 -5.66 1.06 4.15
C SER A 207 -4.25 0.80 3.65
N TYR A 208 -4.04 0.90 2.32
CA TYR A 208 -2.71 0.76 1.73
C TYR A 208 -1.67 1.73 2.33
N THR A 209 -2.05 3.02 2.47
CA THR A 209 -1.16 4.04 3.05
C THR A 209 -0.85 3.75 4.52
N ARG A 210 -1.86 3.34 5.30
CA ARG A 210 -1.70 2.95 6.71
C ARG A 210 -0.71 1.80 6.83
N ASP A 211 -0.93 0.72 6.08
CA ASP A 211 -0.18 -0.52 6.25
C ASP A 211 1.26 -0.34 5.79
N LEU A 212 1.47 0.38 4.68
CA LEU A 212 2.80 0.81 4.24
C LEU A 212 3.49 1.71 5.29
N TYR A 213 2.79 2.71 5.84
CA TYR A 213 3.34 3.60 6.85
C TYR A 213 3.77 2.83 8.11
N MET A 214 2.91 1.94 8.61
CA MET A 214 3.20 1.13 9.79
C MET A 214 4.35 0.16 9.55
N LYS A 215 4.45 -0.47 8.37
CA LYS A 215 5.60 -1.31 7.97
C LYS A 215 6.91 -0.53 7.96
N VAL A 216 6.91 0.69 7.41
CA VAL A 216 8.08 1.57 7.41
C VAL A 216 8.46 2.00 8.82
N ARG A 217 7.50 2.42 9.66
CA ARG A 217 7.78 2.82 11.05
C ARG A 217 8.31 1.67 11.89
N ALA A 218 7.74 0.47 11.76
CA ALA A 218 8.21 -0.72 12.46
C ALA A 218 9.69 -1.00 12.15
N ARG A 219 10.08 -0.90 10.87
CA ARG A 219 11.50 -1.05 10.45
C ARG A 219 12.40 0.03 11.06
N GLN A 220 11.93 1.27 11.15
CA GLN A 220 12.72 2.41 11.65
C GLN A 220 12.93 2.36 13.17
N THR A 221 11.91 1.97 13.93
CA THR A 221 11.98 1.91 15.40
C THR A 221 12.46 0.56 15.95
N GLY A 222 12.70 -0.42 15.06
CA GLY A 222 13.11 -1.77 15.44
C GLY A 222 11.98 -2.56 16.09
N GLU A 223 10.74 -2.31 15.64
CA GLU A 223 9.52 -2.92 16.12
C GLU A 223 9.00 -4.02 15.19
N HIS A 224 8.14 -4.86 15.78
CA HIS A 224 7.26 -5.75 15.04
C HIS A 224 5.89 -5.04 14.99
N LEU A 225 5.19 -5.11 13.85
CA LEU A 225 3.84 -4.56 13.71
C LEU A 225 2.99 -4.92 14.94
N PRO A 226 2.08 -4.03 15.39
CA PRO A 226 1.20 -4.34 16.52
C PRO A 226 0.63 -5.74 16.29
N LYS A 227 0.93 -6.65 17.22
CA LYS A 227 0.47 -8.04 17.08
C LYS A 227 -1.04 -7.95 16.96
N VAL A 228 -1.57 -8.24 15.77
CA VAL A 228 -2.92 -8.79 15.67
C VAL A 228 -2.92 -9.89 16.71
N ARG A 229 -3.82 -9.79 17.70
CA ARG A 229 -3.98 -10.87 18.67
C ARG A 229 -4.23 -12.09 17.80
N LYS A 230 -3.21 -12.97 17.64
CA LYS A 230 -3.46 -14.32 17.15
C LYS A 230 -4.54 -14.79 18.09
N ILE A 231 -5.72 -15.05 17.56
CA ILE A 231 -6.63 -15.96 18.24
C ILE A 231 -5.77 -17.21 18.37
N THR A 232 -5.24 -17.44 19.57
CA THR A 232 -4.44 -18.63 19.82
C THR A 232 -5.36 -19.76 19.42
N SER A 233 -5.03 -20.48 18.35
CA SER A 233 -5.67 -21.72 18.00
C SER A 233 -5.32 -22.71 19.12
N THR A 234 -5.94 -22.55 20.29
CA THR A 234 -6.38 -23.74 21.01
C THR A 234 -7.15 -24.54 19.97
N SER A 235 -6.72 -25.77 19.75
CA SER A 235 -7.46 -26.78 19.00
C SER A 235 -8.86 -26.86 19.60
N THR A 236 -9.72 -25.97 19.13
CA THR A 236 -11.13 -26.00 19.42
C THR A 236 -11.58 -27.12 18.53
N ASN A 237 -11.87 -28.26 19.15
CA ASN A 237 -12.48 -29.36 18.44
C ASN A 237 -13.84 -28.86 17.92
N TRP A 238 -13.85 -28.45 16.65
CA TRP A 238 -14.95 -27.74 15.99
C TRP A 238 -16.24 -28.57 15.92
N SER A 239 -16.15 -29.88 16.16
CA SER A 239 -17.29 -30.77 16.34
C SER A 239 -18.14 -30.49 17.58
N LYS A 240 -17.69 -29.64 18.53
CA LYS A 240 -18.39 -29.35 19.79
C LYS A 240 -18.91 -27.93 19.95
N VAL A 241 -18.75 -27.05 18.95
CA VAL A 241 -19.34 -25.70 19.00
C VAL A 241 -20.85 -25.82 18.66
N PRO A 242 -21.78 -25.40 19.53
CA PRO A 242 -23.20 -25.43 19.17
C PRO A 242 -23.43 -24.48 17.99
N LYS A 243 -23.90 -25.02 16.86
CA LYS A 243 -24.28 -24.22 15.68
C LYS A 243 -25.29 -23.14 16.12
N PRO A 244 -25.09 -21.85 15.79
CA PRO A 244 -26.08 -20.83 16.08
C PRO A 244 -27.39 -21.20 15.39
N ALA A 245 -28.50 -21.15 16.12
CA ALA A 245 -29.82 -21.40 15.57
C ALA A 245 -30.08 -20.41 14.43
N ARG A 246 -30.21 -20.92 13.19
CA ARG A 246 -30.67 -20.15 12.03
C ARG A 246 -32.06 -19.60 12.35
N GLN A 247 -32.14 -18.34 12.78
CA GLN A 247 -33.34 -17.55 12.56
C GLN A 247 -33.17 -16.86 11.21
N SER A 248 -33.72 -17.49 10.17
CA SER A 248 -33.91 -16.83 8.89
C SER A 248 -34.87 -15.64 9.09
N PRO A 249 -34.52 -14.40 8.74
CA PRO A 249 -35.53 -13.36 8.63
C PRO A 249 -36.53 -13.78 7.53
N PRO A 250 -37.84 -13.50 7.70
CA PRO A 250 -38.83 -13.90 6.71
C PRO A 250 -38.53 -13.25 5.36
N PHE A 251 -38.45 -14.08 4.32
CA PHE A 251 -38.31 -13.68 2.93
C PHE A 251 -39.54 -12.85 2.49
N THR A 252 -39.41 -11.52 2.48
CA THR A 252 -40.39 -10.66 1.81
C THR A 252 -40.06 -10.65 0.32
N LYS A 253 -40.87 -11.30 -0.51
CA LYS A 253 -40.75 -11.26 -1.98
C LYS A 253 -40.90 -9.80 -2.45
N ILE A 254 -39.82 -9.19 -2.92
CA ILE A 254 -39.86 -7.92 -3.66
C ILE A 254 -40.39 -8.25 -5.07
N PRO A 255 -41.52 -7.68 -5.54
CA PRO A 255 -41.99 -7.91 -6.90
C PRO A 255 -41.18 -7.07 -7.91
N TYR A 256 -40.69 -7.72 -8.96
CA TYR A 256 -40.12 -7.07 -10.14
C TYR A 256 -41.18 -6.19 -10.85
N PRO A 257 -40.82 -4.98 -11.32
CA PRO A 257 -41.76 -4.15 -12.06
C PRO A 257 -42.01 -4.70 -13.47
N LYS A 258 -43.29 -4.94 -13.79
CA LYS A 258 -43.78 -5.40 -15.09
C LYS A 258 -43.58 -4.31 -16.16
N HIS A 259 -43.13 -4.74 -17.34
CA HIS A 259 -43.13 -3.97 -18.58
C HIS A 259 -44.48 -3.27 -18.84
N ARG A 260 -44.44 -1.97 -19.15
CA ARG A 260 -45.58 -1.21 -19.66
C ARG A 260 -45.32 -0.80 -21.11
N GLN A 261 -46.01 -1.44 -22.05
CA GLN A 261 -46.05 -1.04 -23.46
C GLN A 261 -46.98 0.17 -23.67
N LYS A 262 -46.45 1.13 -24.45
CA LYS A 262 -47.07 2.07 -25.41
C LYS A 262 -48.27 2.94 -24.96
N GLN A 263 -48.05 4.27 -25.02
CA GLN A 263 -49.01 5.17 -25.65
C GLN A 263 -48.29 6.10 -26.65
N GLN A 264 -48.97 6.31 -27.77
CA GLN A 264 -48.53 7.02 -28.97
C GLN A 264 -48.61 8.55 -28.80
N GLY A 265 -47.71 9.27 -29.47
CA GLY A 265 -47.81 10.71 -29.70
C GLY A 265 -46.63 11.24 -30.51
N LYS A 266 -46.77 11.35 -31.84
CA LYS A 266 -45.88 12.11 -32.73
C LYS A 266 -46.12 13.62 -32.52
N PRO A 267 -45.15 14.51 -32.81
CA PRO A 267 -44.99 15.01 -34.18
C PRO A 267 -43.54 15.09 -34.71
N LYS A 268 -43.51 15.00 -36.05
CA LYS A 268 -42.46 15.20 -37.05
C LYS A 268 -41.49 16.37 -36.77
N ARG A 269 -40.22 16.28 -37.21
CA ARG A 269 -39.73 16.80 -38.52
C ARG A 269 -38.19 16.60 -38.71
N ASN A 270 -37.83 15.87 -39.78
CA ASN A 270 -36.72 16.00 -40.75
C ASN A 270 -35.24 15.83 -40.33
N LEU A 271 -34.56 14.78 -40.86
CA LEU A 271 -33.59 14.77 -42.01
C LEU A 271 -32.21 15.31 -41.57
N GLU A 272 -31.12 14.54 -41.55
CA GLU A 272 -30.45 13.91 -42.72
C GLU A 272 -29.64 12.64 -42.38
N HIS A 273 -29.56 11.74 -43.38
CA HIS A 273 -28.56 10.66 -43.56
C HIS A 273 -27.14 11.26 -43.62
N ASN A 274 -26.04 10.58 -43.25
CA ASN A 274 -25.53 9.33 -43.85
C ASN A 274 -24.33 8.79 -43.01
N PRO A 275 -24.02 7.48 -43.04
CA PRO A 275 -23.07 6.80 -42.16
C PRO A 275 -21.70 6.56 -42.81
N LYS A 276 -20.70 6.20 -41.99
CA LYS A 276 -19.49 5.42 -42.34
C LYS A 276 -18.80 5.05 -41.01
N ALA A 277 -18.98 3.83 -40.53
CA ALA A 277 -18.14 2.65 -40.83
C ALA A 277 -16.79 2.67 -40.08
N MET A 278 -16.65 1.76 -39.11
CA MET A 278 -15.37 1.20 -38.65
C MET A 278 -14.65 0.51 -39.81
N PRO A 279 -13.31 0.45 -39.74
CA PRO A 279 -12.64 -0.86 -39.65
C PRO A 279 -11.57 -0.82 -38.53
N SER A 280 -11.49 -1.81 -37.64
CA SER A 280 -10.65 -3.02 -37.77
C SER A 280 -9.28 -2.77 -38.40
N GLU A 281 -8.20 -2.83 -37.60
CA GLU A 281 -6.99 -3.64 -37.83
C GLU A 281 -5.80 -3.15 -36.97
N ASN A 282 -5.29 -4.05 -36.14
CA ASN A 282 -3.89 -4.06 -35.73
C ASN A 282 -3.02 -4.41 -36.95
N PRO A 283 -1.78 -3.88 -37.00
CA PRO A 283 -0.66 -4.77 -37.21
C PRO A 283 0.53 -4.52 -36.27
N CYS A 284 1.13 -5.61 -35.83
CA CYS A 284 2.44 -5.65 -35.15
C CYS A 284 3.58 -5.19 -36.07
N SER A 285 4.66 -4.80 -35.39
CA SER A 285 6.08 -4.85 -35.78
C SER A 285 6.51 -4.12 -37.05
N ASP A 286 7.31 -3.07 -36.87
CA ASP A 286 8.59 -2.94 -37.58
C ASP A 286 9.55 -2.03 -36.80
N GLY A 287 10.76 -2.54 -36.56
CA GLY A 287 11.82 -1.87 -35.84
C GLY A 287 12.58 -0.87 -36.71
N ILE A 288 13.15 0.15 -36.07
CA ILE A 288 14.27 0.92 -36.60
C ILE A 288 15.28 1.15 -35.46
N PRO A 289 16.59 0.88 -35.68
CA PRO A 289 17.61 0.92 -34.64
C PRO A 289 18.18 2.33 -34.47
N PHE A 290 18.49 2.76 -33.23
CA PHE A 290 19.38 3.89 -33.03
C PHE A 290 20.37 3.70 -31.88
N ARG A 291 21.62 3.45 -32.32
CA ARG A 291 22.94 3.73 -31.73
C ARG A 291 23.06 3.94 -30.20
N ARG A 292 23.77 2.97 -29.64
CA ARG A 292 24.67 3.01 -28.49
C ARG A 292 25.51 4.31 -28.47
N ASN A 293 25.29 5.17 -27.47
CA ASN A 293 26.31 6.09 -26.97
C ASN A 293 26.31 5.98 -25.44
N GLY A 294 27.43 5.55 -24.89
CA GLY A 294 27.64 5.47 -23.46
C GLY A 294 27.71 6.88 -22.87
N GLN A 295 26.82 7.15 -21.91
CA GLN A 295 27.00 8.23 -20.95
C GLN A 295 26.51 7.68 -19.61
N SER A 296 27.45 7.58 -18.68
CA SER A 296 27.23 7.24 -17.28
C SER A 296 26.44 8.37 -16.60
N ASP A 297 25.12 8.25 -16.52
CA ASP A 297 24.30 9.17 -15.74
C ASP A 297 23.82 8.51 -14.45
N THR A 298 24.71 8.55 -13.46
CA THR A 298 24.35 8.45 -12.04
C THR A 298 23.77 9.78 -11.59
N THR A 299 22.45 9.94 -11.52
CA THR A 299 21.79 10.98 -10.67
C THR A 299 20.30 10.72 -10.49
N ASP A 300 19.98 9.58 -9.86
CA ASP A 300 18.67 9.35 -9.24
C ASP A 300 18.68 9.96 -7.83
N TRP A 301 18.03 11.12 -7.65
CA TRP A 301 17.61 11.58 -6.33
C TRP A 301 16.44 12.57 -6.45
N ALA A 302 15.29 12.14 -5.95
CA ALA A 302 14.59 12.68 -4.78
C ALA A 302 13.30 11.84 -4.65
N ILE A 303 12.54 12.01 -3.56
CA ILE A 303 11.31 11.28 -3.21
C ILE A 303 11.57 10.01 -2.36
N ILE A 304 11.60 10.22 -1.04
CA ILE A 304 11.61 9.23 0.05
C ILE A 304 12.91 8.38 0.19
N PRO A 305 13.78 8.64 1.19
CA PRO A 305 15.07 7.96 1.31
C PRO A 305 15.02 6.50 1.79
N PHE A 306 13.84 5.86 1.93
CA PHE A 306 13.75 4.54 2.60
C PHE A 306 12.99 3.44 1.85
N LEU A 307 12.39 3.68 0.68
CA LEU A 307 12.15 2.60 -0.26
C LEU A 307 13.37 2.49 -1.19
N ARG A 308 14.43 1.83 -0.71
CA ARG A 308 15.35 1.20 -1.66
C ARG A 308 14.54 0.07 -2.27
N ILE A 309 13.93 0.32 -3.43
CA ILE A 309 13.28 -0.74 -4.19
C ILE A 309 14.35 -1.81 -4.37
N PRO A 310 14.13 -3.04 -3.86
CA PRO A 310 15.19 -4.02 -3.80
C PRO A 310 15.65 -4.27 -5.24
N ARG A 311 16.97 -4.23 -5.43
CA ARG A 311 17.59 -4.40 -6.74
C ARG A 311 18.16 -5.80 -6.83
N ASP A 312 18.03 -6.42 -8.01
CA ASP A 312 18.64 -7.70 -8.28
C ASP A 312 20.18 -7.60 -8.30
N SER A 313 20.86 -8.74 -8.47
CA SER A 313 22.32 -8.81 -8.55
C SER A 313 22.93 -8.02 -9.72
N LYS A 314 22.11 -7.61 -10.71
CA LYS A 314 22.49 -6.82 -11.88
C LYS A 314 22.11 -5.34 -11.75
N GLY A 315 21.59 -4.93 -10.58
CA GLY A 315 21.24 -3.54 -10.29
C GLY A 315 19.92 -3.07 -10.91
N LYS A 316 19.07 -3.97 -11.39
CA LYS A 316 17.72 -3.64 -11.86
C LYS A 316 16.70 -3.69 -10.73
N THR A 317 15.65 -2.89 -10.86
CA THR A 317 14.53 -2.79 -9.90
C THR A 317 13.73 -4.09 -9.88
N MET A 318 13.49 -4.68 -8.70
CA MET A 318 12.55 -5.78 -8.53
C MET A 318 11.17 -5.22 -8.15
N TYR A 319 10.11 -5.90 -8.57
CA TYR A 319 8.73 -5.48 -8.33
C TYR A 319 8.02 -6.50 -7.43
N GLU A 320 7.07 -6.07 -6.60
CA GLU A 320 6.16 -7.00 -5.93
C GLU A 320 4.92 -7.16 -6.81
N VAL A 321 4.46 -8.39 -7.04
CA VAL A 321 3.20 -8.63 -7.72
C VAL A 321 2.09 -8.24 -6.75
N ASN A 322 1.14 -7.41 -7.21
CA ASN A 322 0.03 -6.95 -6.40
C ASN A 322 -1.06 -8.04 -6.23
N ARG A 323 -0.64 -9.24 -5.82
CA ARG A 323 -1.47 -10.43 -5.58
C ARG A 323 -0.82 -11.24 -4.46
N SER A 324 -1.65 -11.96 -3.72
CA SER A 324 -1.16 -13.05 -2.87
C SER A 324 -1.35 -14.37 -3.62
N VAL A 325 -0.58 -15.39 -3.27
CA VAL A 325 -0.71 -16.72 -3.83
C VAL A 325 -1.02 -17.71 -2.73
N PHE A 326 -1.93 -18.64 -3.01
CA PHE A 326 -2.03 -19.86 -2.24
C PHE A 326 -1.79 -21.06 -3.15
N VAL A 327 -1.10 -22.05 -2.60
CA VAL A 327 -0.91 -23.36 -3.22
C VAL A 327 -1.97 -24.28 -2.64
N LEU A 328 -2.76 -24.91 -3.49
CA LEU A 328 -3.82 -25.84 -3.08
C LEU A 328 -3.26 -27.26 -3.08
N ILE A 329 -3.07 -27.83 -1.90
CA ILE A 329 -2.35 -29.08 -1.71
C ILE A 329 -3.35 -30.23 -1.64
N PRO A 330 -3.31 -31.18 -2.59
CA PRO A 330 -4.16 -32.35 -2.54
C PRO A 330 -3.82 -33.25 -1.34
N LEU A 331 -4.86 -33.73 -0.66
CA LEU A 331 -4.76 -34.68 0.45
C LEU A 331 -5.14 -36.10 0.02
N GLU A 332 -4.95 -37.04 0.93
CA GLU A 332 -5.22 -38.47 0.72
C GLU A 332 -6.66 -38.76 0.20
N PRO A 333 -7.73 -38.09 0.65
CA PRO A 333 -9.08 -38.30 0.12
C PRO A 333 -9.22 -37.99 -1.38
N PHE A 334 -8.60 -36.90 -1.85
CA PHE A 334 -8.57 -36.54 -3.27
C PHE A 334 -7.79 -37.57 -4.08
N TRP A 335 -6.62 -38.00 -3.58
CA TRP A 335 -5.82 -39.06 -4.22
C TRP A 335 -6.56 -40.39 -4.31
N ASN A 336 -7.33 -40.75 -3.29
CA ASN A 336 -8.15 -41.95 -3.32
C ASN A 336 -9.26 -41.84 -4.37
N TRP A 337 -9.89 -40.67 -4.52
CA TRP A 337 -10.86 -40.44 -5.59
C TRP A 337 -10.21 -40.53 -6.98
N LEU A 338 -9.04 -39.92 -7.19
CA LEU A 338 -8.32 -39.99 -8.47
C LEU A 338 -8.06 -41.43 -8.95
N GLN A 339 -7.75 -42.34 -8.01
CA GLN A 339 -7.53 -43.77 -8.30
C GLN A 339 -8.81 -44.52 -8.70
N THR A 340 -10.00 -43.96 -8.43
CA THR A 340 -11.28 -44.56 -8.80
C THR A 340 -11.76 -44.17 -10.20
N LEU A 341 -11.12 -43.16 -10.82
CA LEU A 341 -11.55 -42.64 -12.11
C LEU A 341 -11.35 -43.65 -13.26
N PRO A 342 -12.34 -43.83 -14.14
CA PRO A 342 -12.26 -44.78 -15.25
C PRO A 342 -11.26 -44.30 -16.30
N GLY A 343 -10.30 -45.16 -16.66
CA GLY A 343 -9.31 -44.87 -17.71
C GLY A 343 -8.10 -44.04 -17.25
N ASN A 344 -8.01 -43.70 -15.96
CA ASN A 344 -6.85 -42.98 -15.44
C ASN A 344 -5.65 -43.94 -15.30
N HIS A 345 -4.51 -43.59 -15.90
CA HIS A 345 -3.25 -44.34 -15.77
C HIS A 345 -2.28 -43.47 -14.97
N LEU A 346 -2.50 -43.40 -13.65
CA LEU A 346 -1.58 -42.77 -12.69
C LEU A 346 -0.28 -43.58 -12.50
N ASP A 347 0.14 -44.34 -13.51
CA ASP A 347 1.20 -45.33 -13.42
C ASP A 347 2.53 -44.68 -13.04
N GLY A 348 2.96 -44.92 -11.80
CA GLY A 348 4.20 -44.39 -11.25
C GLY A 348 4.09 -43.01 -10.59
N LEU A 349 2.90 -42.39 -10.57
CA LEU A 349 2.62 -41.18 -9.78
C LEU A 349 2.28 -41.57 -8.33
N THR A 350 2.78 -40.78 -7.39
CA THR A 350 2.46 -40.87 -5.96
C THR A 350 1.71 -39.63 -5.48
N LEU A 351 1.09 -39.71 -4.29
CA LEU A 351 0.50 -38.54 -3.64
C LEU A 351 1.57 -37.45 -3.43
N GLU A 352 2.79 -37.84 -3.09
CA GLU A 352 3.90 -36.92 -2.93
C GLU A 352 4.26 -36.18 -4.24
N ASP A 353 4.14 -36.84 -5.39
CA ASP A 353 4.41 -36.23 -6.69
C ASP A 353 3.37 -35.14 -7.02
N ILE A 354 2.08 -35.40 -6.81
CA ILE A 354 1.03 -34.39 -7.05
C ILE A 354 1.03 -33.27 -6.00
N GLN A 355 1.49 -33.54 -4.78
CA GLN A 355 1.70 -32.48 -3.78
C GLN A 355 2.90 -31.59 -4.11
N ALA A 356 3.93 -32.16 -4.76
CA ALA A 356 5.11 -31.41 -5.17
C ALA A 356 4.83 -30.45 -6.34
N ASP A 357 3.89 -30.77 -7.21
CA ASP A 357 3.46 -29.95 -8.35
C ASP A 357 2.02 -29.43 -8.19
N ALA A 358 1.70 -29.01 -6.97
CA ALA A 358 0.37 -28.53 -6.62
C ALA A 358 0.03 -27.18 -7.28
N ASN A 359 -1.23 -27.04 -7.69
CA ASN A 359 -1.75 -25.85 -8.36
C ASN A 359 -1.67 -24.59 -7.48
N SER A 360 -1.34 -23.47 -8.11
CA SER A 360 -1.13 -22.18 -7.44
C SER A 360 -2.09 -21.11 -7.96
N TYR A 361 -2.80 -20.46 -7.06
CA TYR A 361 -3.84 -19.47 -7.39
C TYR A 361 -3.47 -18.08 -6.92
N LEU A 362 -3.60 -17.10 -7.83
CA LEU A 362 -3.44 -15.69 -7.51
C LEU A 362 -4.76 -15.08 -7.04
N VAL A 363 -4.76 -14.60 -5.80
CA VAL A 363 -5.88 -13.87 -5.18
C VAL A 363 -5.53 -12.41 -4.98
N ARG A 364 -6.52 -11.60 -4.57
CA ARG A 364 -6.24 -10.23 -4.14
C ARG A 364 -5.16 -10.24 -3.05
N PRO A 365 -4.40 -9.15 -2.88
CA PRO A 365 -3.47 -9.03 -1.76
C PRO A 365 -4.21 -9.27 -0.44
N CYS A 366 -3.73 -10.25 0.32
CA CYS A 366 -4.25 -10.63 1.62
C CYS A 366 -3.13 -10.57 2.65
N GLU A 367 -3.44 -10.06 3.84
CA GLU A 367 -2.46 -9.91 4.92
C GLU A 367 -2.45 -11.10 5.88
N THR A 368 -3.54 -11.88 5.87
CA THR A 368 -3.76 -13.02 6.77
C THR A 368 -4.25 -14.25 5.99
N ALA A 369 -4.12 -15.42 6.62
CA ALA A 369 -4.69 -16.66 6.09
C ALA A 369 -6.22 -16.59 6.01
N ASP A 370 -6.87 -15.96 6.99
CA ASP A 370 -8.33 -15.80 7.02
C ASP A 370 -8.85 -15.02 5.81
N GLU A 371 -8.14 -13.96 5.40
CA GLU A 371 -8.53 -13.17 4.22
C GLU A 371 -8.38 -13.93 2.91
N VAL A 372 -7.42 -14.86 2.83
CA VAL A 372 -7.33 -15.79 1.69
C VAL A 372 -8.43 -16.82 1.75
N TRP A 373 -8.78 -17.29 2.94
CA TRP A 373 -9.88 -18.21 3.11
C TRP A 373 -11.22 -17.61 2.69
N ASP A 374 -11.49 -16.33 3.01
CA ASP A 374 -12.67 -15.62 2.52
C ASP A 374 -12.73 -15.58 0.98
N GLU A 375 -11.57 -15.44 0.30
CA GLU A 375 -11.50 -15.49 -1.16
C GLU A 375 -11.73 -16.88 -1.72
N ILE A 376 -11.24 -17.92 -1.03
CA ILE A 376 -11.48 -19.31 -1.37
C ILE A 376 -12.96 -19.63 -1.18
N GLU A 377 -13.56 -19.35 -0.02
CA GLU A 377 -14.99 -19.60 0.25
C GLU A 377 -15.90 -18.88 -0.74
N ALA A 378 -15.53 -17.66 -1.17
CA ALA A 378 -16.32 -16.93 -2.16
C ALA A 378 -16.30 -17.57 -3.56
N ARG A 379 -15.35 -18.47 -3.85
CA ARG A 379 -15.10 -19.05 -5.18
C ARG A 379 -14.78 -20.54 -5.15
N PHE A 380 -15.10 -21.23 -4.05
CA PHE A 380 -14.61 -22.60 -3.85
C PHE A 380 -15.19 -23.55 -4.90
N GLU A 381 -16.43 -23.30 -5.38
CA GLU A 381 -17.03 -24.06 -6.47
C GLU A 381 -16.20 -23.93 -7.76
N ASP A 382 -15.75 -22.72 -8.11
CA ASP A 382 -14.93 -22.47 -9.30
C ASP A 382 -13.53 -23.12 -9.17
N ILE A 383 -12.92 -23.01 -7.98
CA ILE A 383 -11.60 -23.59 -7.69
C ILE A 383 -11.69 -25.12 -7.72
N PHE A 384 -12.69 -25.70 -7.04
CA PHE A 384 -12.85 -27.13 -6.96
C PHE A 384 -13.18 -27.73 -8.33
N ALA A 385 -14.07 -27.09 -9.10
CA ALA A 385 -14.35 -27.50 -10.47
C ALA A 385 -13.09 -27.46 -11.36
N ALA A 386 -12.25 -26.43 -11.23
CA ALA A 386 -11.00 -26.35 -11.99
C ALA A 386 -10.04 -27.49 -11.65
N GLU A 387 -9.86 -27.81 -10.36
CA GLU A 387 -9.02 -28.93 -9.92
C GLU A 387 -9.53 -30.28 -10.43
N LEU A 388 -10.85 -30.50 -10.44
CA LEU A 388 -11.42 -31.75 -10.94
C LEU A 388 -11.29 -31.86 -12.47
N ALA A 389 -11.47 -30.75 -13.19
CA ALA A 389 -11.39 -30.69 -14.64
C ALA A 389 -10.00 -31.00 -15.19
N ASP A 390 -8.93 -30.75 -14.43
CA ASP A 390 -7.57 -31.10 -14.82
C ASP A 390 -7.36 -32.62 -14.94
N TRP A 391 -8.15 -33.43 -14.21
CA TRP A 391 -8.00 -34.88 -14.16
C TRP A 391 -9.15 -35.65 -14.82
N CYS A 392 -10.34 -35.06 -14.86
CA CYS A 392 -11.53 -35.71 -15.39
C CYS A 392 -12.43 -34.71 -16.13
N GLU A 393 -12.53 -34.86 -17.45
CA GLU A 393 -13.45 -34.04 -18.26
C GLU A 393 -14.93 -34.41 -18.04
N ASP A 394 -15.22 -35.63 -17.57
CA ASP A 394 -16.60 -36.09 -17.36
C ASP A 394 -17.12 -35.65 -15.98
N GLU A 395 -17.85 -34.52 -15.96
CA GLU A 395 -18.46 -33.96 -14.75
C GLU A 395 -19.40 -34.93 -14.00
N ARG A 396 -19.84 -36.03 -14.63
CA ARG A 396 -20.68 -37.05 -13.96
C ARG A 396 -19.92 -37.89 -12.94
N GLU A 397 -18.60 -37.96 -13.06
CA GLU A 397 -17.71 -38.69 -12.14
C GLU A 397 -17.21 -37.79 -11.00
N TRP A 398 -17.53 -36.49 -11.05
CA TRP A 398 -17.13 -35.52 -10.04
C TRP A 398 -17.93 -35.71 -8.74
N PRO A 399 -17.31 -35.47 -7.57
CA PRO A 399 -18.05 -35.34 -6.32
C PRO A 399 -19.01 -34.14 -6.38
N ALA A 400 -19.93 -34.07 -5.43
CA ALA A 400 -20.67 -32.83 -5.22
C ALA A 400 -19.68 -31.70 -4.88
N LEU A 401 -19.83 -30.55 -5.53
CA LEU A 401 -19.05 -29.34 -5.23
C LEU A 401 -19.52 -28.73 -3.90
N ASP A 402 -19.21 -29.42 -2.81
CA ASP A 402 -19.58 -29.05 -1.44
C ASP A 402 -18.33 -28.65 -0.65
N ALA A 403 -18.47 -27.62 0.18
CA ALA A 403 -17.37 -27.07 0.96
C ALA A 403 -16.81 -28.08 1.97
N ASP A 404 -17.62 -28.98 2.52
CA ASP A 404 -17.15 -30.00 3.46
C ASP A 404 -16.22 -31.00 2.75
N ILE A 405 -16.54 -31.38 1.50
CA ILE A 405 -15.70 -32.26 0.68
C ILE A 405 -14.40 -31.54 0.32
N PHE A 406 -14.49 -30.30 -0.15
CA PHE A 406 -13.32 -29.49 -0.49
C PHE A 406 -12.33 -29.38 0.69
N ASN A 407 -12.84 -29.11 1.90
CA ASN A 407 -12.02 -28.97 3.11
C ASN A 407 -11.40 -30.29 3.60
N GLU A 408 -11.99 -31.43 3.25
CA GLU A 408 -11.42 -32.75 3.54
C GLU A 408 -10.35 -33.14 2.51
N TRP A 409 -10.48 -32.65 1.29
CA TRP A 409 -9.69 -33.06 0.14
C TRP A 409 -8.44 -32.21 -0.10
N PHE A 410 -8.43 -30.97 0.37
CA PHE A 410 -7.34 -30.04 0.12
C PHE A 410 -6.88 -29.30 1.38
N ASP A 411 -5.58 -29.06 1.48
CA ASP A 411 -4.95 -28.12 2.40
C ASP A 411 -4.42 -26.90 1.61
N ILE A 412 -4.04 -25.84 2.30
CA ILE A 412 -3.53 -24.62 1.66
C ILE A 412 -2.19 -24.18 2.25
N GLN A 413 -1.24 -23.86 1.36
CA GLN A 413 -0.03 -23.12 1.73
C GLN A 413 -0.08 -21.70 1.21
N LEU A 414 0.11 -20.73 2.10
CA LEU A 414 -0.06 -19.32 1.82
C LEU A 414 1.29 -18.62 1.59
N SER A 415 1.37 -17.80 0.54
CA SER A 415 2.34 -16.72 0.46
C SER A 415 1.64 -15.38 0.24
N THR A 416 1.72 -14.52 1.25
CA THR A 416 1.11 -13.19 1.22
C THR A 416 1.86 -12.19 0.35
N VAL A 417 3.13 -12.46 0.04
CA VAL A 417 4.00 -11.57 -0.74
C VAL A 417 4.65 -12.34 -1.88
N ILE A 418 4.48 -11.84 -3.10
CA ILE A 418 5.11 -12.36 -4.31
C ILE A 418 6.06 -11.30 -4.84
N THR A 419 7.33 -11.64 -4.98
CA THR A 419 8.33 -10.76 -5.60
C THR A 419 8.57 -11.23 -7.03
N ASP A 420 8.27 -10.37 -7.99
CA ASP A 420 8.60 -10.57 -9.39
C ASP A 420 10.08 -10.25 -9.62
N LEU A 421 10.80 -11.28 -10.06
CA LEU A 421 12.22 -11.16 -10.41
C LEU A 421 12.40 -10.87 -11.91
N GLU A 422 11.37 -11.08 -12.71
CA GLU A 422 11.40 -10.84 -14.14
C GLU A 422 11.09 -9.37 -14.46
N HIS A 423 11.59 -8.94 -15.62
CA HIS A 423 11.43 -7.56 -16.10
C HIS A 423 10.37 -7.44 -17.19
N GLU A 424 9.92 -8.57 -17.72
CA GLU A 424 8.86 -8.62 -18.72
C GLU A 424 7.50 -8.50 -18.03
N PRO A 425 6.51 -7.82 -18.63
CA PRO A 425 5.18 -7.74 -18.07
C PRO A 425 4.57 -9.14 -17.91
N LEU A 426 3.84 -9.37 -16.81
CA LEU A 426 3.06 -10.59 -16.62
C LEU A 426 2.09 -10.80 -17.77
N ALA A 427 2.32 -11.84 -18.56
CA ALA A 427 1.41 -12.30 -19.61
C ALA A 427 0.27 -13.12 -18.98
N ARG A 428 -0.91 -13.07 -19.60
CA ARG A 428 -2.04 -13.94 -19.25
C ARG A 428 -2.47 -14.69 -20.49
N GLU A 429 -2.58 -16.00 -20.35
CA GLU A 429 -3.10 -16.87 -21.39
C GLU A 429 -4.46 -17.43 -20.94
N ALA A 430 -5.30 -17.78 -21.90
CA ALA A 430 -6.53 -18.50 -21.58
C ALA A 430 -6.16 -19.90 -21.10
N PHE A 431 -6.88 -20.39 -20.09
CA PHE A 431 -6.73 -21.76 -19.60
C PHE A 431 -6.86 -22.75 -20.77
N GLN A 432 -5.88 -23.65 -20.88
CA GLN A 432 -5.91 -24.77 -21.80
C GLN A 432 -5.85 -26.06 -20.97
N PRO A 433 -6.81 -26.98 -21.12
CA PRO A 433 -6.76 -28.26 -20.42
C PRO A 433 -5.49 -29.04 -20.80
N ILE A 434 -4.94 -29.78 -19.84
CA ILE A 434 -3.78 -30.64 -20.07
C ILE A 434 -4.17 -31.72 -21.07
N ASN A 435 -3.54 -31.71 -22.24
CA ASN A 435 -3.76 -32.74 -23.27
C ASN A 435 -2.80 -33.90 -23.02
N LEU A 436 -3.26 -34.91 -22.27
CA LEU A 436 -2.53 -36.15 -22.03
C LEU A 436 -2.62 -37.03 -23.29
N ASN A 437 -1.84 -36.71 -24.32
CA ASN A 437 -1.62 -37.58 -25.48
C ASN A 437 -0.54 -38.62 -25.23
#